data_AF-A0A438HC78-F1
#
_entry.id   AF-A0A438HC78-F1
#
_cell.length_a   1.000
_cell.length_b   1.000
_cell.length_c   1.000
_cell.angle_alpha   90.00
_cell.angle_beta   90.00
_cell.angle_gamma   90.00
#
_symmetry.space_group_name_H-M   'P 1'
#
loop_
_entity.id
_entity.type
_entity.pdbx_description
1 polymer ?
#
loop_
_entity_poly.entity_id
_entity_poly.type
_entity_poly.pdbx_seq_one_letter_code
_entity_poly.pdbx_strand_id
1 'polypeptide(L)'
;MIIIESLIDVQRLDNLEESSNALDKSIDLLLKTAQSLNALREVIVKGLESGLRNDAPDAAIAMRQKWRLCEIGLEDYSFVLLSRFLNALEAVGGAQQLKENAESKNVSSWNDPLGALFIGISQLGLSGWKPEECTAIGNELLAWKEKGSEDGKAIWALRLKATLDRSRRLTEEYSEVLLQMFPQKVEIYIDARKALGIPENSVRTYTEAEIRAGVIFQVSKLCTLLLKAVRSTLGSQGWDVIVPGAAHGTLVQHVYLSPLFPNVRV
;
A
#
# COMPACT_ATOMS: atom_id res chain seq x y z
N MET A 1 -12.53 -23.84 -12.81
CA MET A 1 -12.73 -24.17 -11.38
C MET A 1 -12.39 -22.98 -10.49
N ILE A 2 -11.19 -22.38 -10.64
CA ILE A 2 -10.74 -21.19 -9.88
C ILE A 2 -11.65 -19.95 -10.03
N ILE A 3 -12.18 -19.69 -11.23
CA ILE A 3 -13.04 -18.51 -11.52
C ILE A 3 -14.42 -18.61 -10.83
N ILE A 4 -14.91 -19.84 -10.58
CA ILE A 4 -16.21 -20.05 -9.94
C ILE A 4 -16.07 -19.91 -8.42
N GLU A 5 -14.95 -20.38 -7.85
CA GLU A 5 -14.65 -20.21 -6.43
C GLU A 5 -14.45 -18.73 -6.06
N SER A 6 -13.75 -17.95 -6.90
CA SER A 6 -13.52 -16.52 -6.60
C SER A 6 -14.80 -15.67 -6.61
N LEU A 7 -15.82 -16.08 -7.36
CA LEU A 7 -17.12 -15.37 -7.45
C LEU A 7 -18.05 -15.74 -6.29
N ILE A 8 -17.95 -16.96 -5.77
CA ILE A 8 -18.71 -17.44 -4.60
C ILE A 8 -18.26 -16.72 -3.32
N ASP A 9 -16.98 -16.38 -3.20
CA ASP A 9 -16.46 -15.67 -2.02
C ASP A 9 -16.90 -14.20 -1.95
N VAL A 10 -17.16 -13.54 -3.09
CA VAL A 10 -17.68 -12.16 -3.13
C VAL A 10 -19.07 -12.07 -2.47
N GLN A 11 -19.96 -13.03 -2.76
CA GLN A 11 -21.32 -13.06 -2.19
C GLN A 11 -21.35 -13.36 -0.68
N ARG A 12 -20.29 -13.97 -0.14
CA ARG A 12 -20.18 -14.30 1.29
C ARG A 12 -19.71 -13.11 2.14
N LEU A 13 -18.96 -12.19 1.54
CA LEU A 13 -18.42 -11.01 2.24
C LEU A 13 -19.50 -9.99 2.64
N ASP A 14 -20.65 -9.97 1.96
CA ASP A 14 -21.74 -9.03 2.28
C ASP A 14 -22.65 -9.51 3.43
N ASN A 15 -22.45 -10.73 3.97
CA ASN A 15 -23.36 -11.40 4.92
C ASN A 15 -22.72 -11.76 6.29
N LEU A 16 -21.55 -11.23 6.65
CA LEU A 16 -20.87 -11.63 7.90
C LEU A 16 -21.26 -10.74 9.09
N GLU A 17 -22.11 -11.28 9.98
CA GLU A 17 -22.52 -10.72 11.27
C GLU A 17 -21.37 -10.65 12.30
N GLU A 18 -21.46 -9.64 13.17
CA GLU A 18 -20.47 -9.23 14.17
C GLU A 18 -20.34 -10.24 15.34
N SER A 19 -19.27 -11.05 15.32
CA SER A 19 -18.71 -11.71 16.52
C SER A 19 -17.18 -11.84 16.35
N SER A 20 -16.40 -11.97 17.43
CA SER A 20 -14.93 -12.02 17.31
C SER A 20 -14.42 -13.19 16.46
N ASN A 21 -15.09 -14.35 16.55
CA ASN A 21 -14.81 -15.50 15.67
C ASN A 21 -15.25 -15.28 14.21
N ALA A 22 -16.20 -14.39 13.97
CA ALA A 22 -16.60 -14.00 12.62
C ALA A 22 -15.62 -13.00 12.01
N LEU A 23 -15.02 -12.12 12.82
CA LEU A 23 -14.03 -11.15 12.37
C LEU A 23 -12.73 -11.81 11.91
N ASP A 24 -12.19 -12.77 12.68
CA ASP A 24 -10.99 -13.53 12.28
C ASP A 24 -11.24 -14.33 10.99
N LYS A 25 -12.40 -14.98 10.88
CA LYS A 25 -12.81 -15.67 9.64
C LYS A 25 -12.98 -14.70 8.48
N SER A 26 -13.46 -13.48 8.74
CA SER A 26 -13.59 -12.43 7.73
C SER A 26 -12.23 -11.95 7.25
N ILE A 27 -11.24 -11.79 8.14
CA ILE A 27 -9.87 -11.39 7.77
C ILE A 27 -9.20 -12.47 6.91
N ASP A 28 -9.31 -13.74 7.31
CA ASP A 28 -8.80 -14.87 6.53
C ASP A 28 -9.46 -14.97 5.14
N LEU A 29 -10.78 -14.79 5.07
CA LEU A 29 -11.52 -14.76 3.80
C LEU A 29 -11.04 -13.60 2.91
N LEU A 30 -10.97 -12.38 3.44
CA LEU A 30 -10.49 -11.21 2.70
C LEU A 30 -9.09 -11.43 2.14
N LEU A 31 -8.18 -11.99 2.95
CA LEU A 31 -6.81 -12.26 2.53
C LEU A 31 -6.75 -13.32 1.43
N LYS A 32 -7.49 -14.43 1.58
CA LYS A 32 -7.58 -15.47 0.55
C LYS A 32 -8.17 -14.94 -0.76
N THR A 33 -9.25 -14.16 -0.70
CA THR A 33 -9.83 -13.52 -1.88
C THR A 33 -8.83 -12.57 -2.53
N ALA A 34 -8.08 -11.78 -1.76
CA ALA A 34 -7.05 -10.89 -2.28
C ALA A 34 -5.90 -11.65 -2.95
N GLN A 35 -5.50 -12.80 -2.40
CA GLN A 35 -4.49 -13.68 -3.00
C GLN A 35 -4.97 -14.26 -4.34
N SER A 36 -6.19 -14.80 -4.38
CA SER A 36 -6.78 -15.34 -5.61
C SER A 36 -6.93 -14.27 -6.69
N LEU A 37 -7.35 -13.06 -6.30
CA LEU A 37 -7.43 -11.91 -7.18
C LEU A 37 -6.05 -11.55 -7.74
N ASN A 38 -5.02 -11.48 -6.88
CA ASN A 38 -3.65 -11.15 -7.30
C ASN A 38 -3.11 -12.18 -8.30
N ALA A 39 -3.31 -13.47 -8.03
CA ALA A 39 -2.91 -14.54 -8.93
C ALA A 39 -3.65 -14.46 -10.29
N LEU A 40 -4.95 -14.14 -10.28
CA LEU A 40 -5.70 -13.95 -11.51
C LEU A 40 -5.18 -12.74 -12.31
N ARG A 41 -4.91 -11.62 -11.65
CA ARG A 41 -4.36 -10.42 -12.30
C ARG A 41 -2.98 -10.72 -12.91
N GLU A 42 -2.12 -11.46 -12.22
CA GLU A 42 -0.82 -11.88 -12.75
C GLU A 42 -0.95 -12.69 -14.04
N VAL A 43 -1.89 -13.64 -14.10
CA VAL A 43 -2.15 -14.43 -15.32
C VAL A 43 -2.63 -13.54 -16.46
N ILE A 44 -3.52 -12.59 -16.20
CA ILE A 44 -4.04 -11.68 -17.22
C ILE A 44 -2.94 -10.74 -17.72
N VAL A 45 -2.15 -10.14 -16.82
CA VAL A 45 -1.03 -9.27 -17.18
C VAL A 45 -0.02 -10.01 -18.06
N LYS A 46 0.39 -11.23 -17.68
CA LYS A 46 1.27 -12.07 -18.51
C LYS A 46 0.68 -12.37 -19.89
N GLY A 47 -0.63 -12.60 -19.98
CA GLY A 47 -1.29 -12.78 -21.28
C GLY A 47 -1.30 -11.50 -22.12
N LEU A 48 -1.41 -10.33 -21.48
CA LEU A 48 -1.37 -9.02 -22.12
C LEU A 48 0.03 -8.58 -22.56
N GLU A 49 1.11 -9.13 -21.97
CA GLU A 49 2.49 -8.85 -22.38
C GLU A 49 2.75 -9.27 -23.84
N SER A 50 2.06 -10.31 -24.32
CA SER A 50 2.13 -10.70 -25.73
C SER A 50 1.47 -9.63 -26.61
N GLY A 51 2.25 -9.04 -27.52
CA GLY A 51 1.76 -8.07 -28.49
C GLY A 51 0.77 -8.68 -29.49
N LEU A 52 -0.14 -7.87 -30.03
CA LEU A 52 -0.93 -8.26 -31.19
C LEU A 52 -0.10 -8.09 -32.45
N ARG A 53 -0.24 -9.03 -33.40
CA ARG A 53 0.30 -8.84 -34.75
C ARG A 53 -0.53 -7.79 -35.50
N ASN A 54 0.08 -7.16 -36.50
CA ASN A 54 -0.57 -6.14 -37.32
C ASN A 54 -1.76 -6.68 -38.15
N ASP A 55 -1.83 -8.00 -38.35
CA ASP A 55 -2.90 -8.73 -39.04
C ASP A 55 -3.91 -9.36 -38.08
N ALA A 56 -3.92 -8.96 -36.80
CA ALA A 56 -4.85 -9.51 -35.81
C ALA A 56 -6.30 -9.22 -36.20
N PRO A 57 -7.19 -10.23 -36.19
CA PRO A 57 -8.60 -10.02 -36.49
C PRO A 57 -9.28 -9.17 -35.42
N ASP A 58 -10.34 -8.45 -35.79
CA ASP A 58 -11.12 -7.58 -34.87
C ASP A 58 -11.56 -8.31 -33.60
N ALA A 59 -11.89 -9.61 -33.71
CA ALA A 59 -12.25 -10.44 -32.57
C ALA A 59 -11.11 -10.57 -31.53
N ALA A 60 -9.86 -10.67 -32.00
CA ALA A 60 -8.68 -10.73 -31.12
C ALA A 60 -8.41 -9.38 -30.46
N ILE A 61 -8.60 -8.28 -31.20
CA ILE A 61 -8.50 -6.90 -30.66
C ILE A 61 -9.55 -6.68 -29.57
N ALA A 62 -10.82 -7.03 -29.86
CA ALA A 62 -11.92 -6.90 -28.91
C ALA A 62 -11.71 -7.77 -27.66
N MET A 63 -11.18 -8.99 -27.81
CA MET A 63 -10.85 -9.85 -26.67
C MET A 63 -9.75 -9.23 -25.81
N ARG A 64 -8.70 -8.65 -26.42
CA ARG A 64 -7.63 -7.98 -25.67
C ARG A 64 -8.12 -6.75 -24.92
N GLN A 65 -9.06 -5.99 -25.50
CA GLN A 65 -9.73 -4.88 -24.80
C GLN A 65 -10.50 -5.38 -23.58
N LYS A 66 -11.24 -6.49 -23.71
CA LYS A 66 -11.93 -7.11 -22.56
C LYS A 66 -10.95 -7.54 -21.47
N TRP A 67 -9.81 -8.11 -21.84
CA TRP A 67 -8.77 -8.50 -20.87
C TRP A 67 -8.20 -7.29 -20.14
N ARG A 68 -7.96 -6.17 -20.84
CA ARG A 68 -7.50 -4.94 -20.21
C ARG A 68 -8.54 -4.34 -19.27
N LEU A 69 -9.82 -4.35 -19.66
CA LEU A 69 -10.90 -3.90 -18.78
C LEU A 69 -11.05 -4.80 -17.53
N CYS A 70 -10.93 -6.11 -17.70
CA CYS A 70 -10.90 -7.04 -16.57
C CYS A 70 -9.71 -6.77 -15.64
N GLU A 71 -8.52 -6.52 -16.20
CA GLU A 71 -7.32 -6.22 -15.42
C GLU A 71 -7.47 -4.96 -14.57
N ILE A 72 -8.02 -3.88 -15.15
CA ILE A 72 -8.36 -2.64 -14.42
C ILE A 72 -9.39 -2.93 -13.32
N GLY A 73 -10.47 -3.65 -13.65
CA GLY A 73 -11.50 -3.99 -12.67
C GLY A 73 -10.99 -4.85 -11.51
N LEU A 74 -9.98 -5.69 -11.73
CA LEU A 74 -9.31 -6.43 -10.66
C LEU A 74 -8.49 -5.51 -9.76
N GLU A 75 -7.78 -4.53 -10.32
CA GLU A 75 -7.04 -3.52 -9.54
C GLU A 75 -8.00 -2.71 -8.65
N ASP A 76 -9.12 -2.24 -9.20
CA ASP A 76 -10.16 -1.52 -8.46
C ASP A 76 -10.74 -2.36 -7.32
N TYR A 77 -10.98 -3.65 -7.57
CA TYR A 77 -11.48 -4.54 -6.52
C TYR A 77 -10.42 -4.87 -5.47
N SER A 78 -9.14 -4.90 -5.84
CA SER A 78 -8.02 -5.05 -4.90
C SER A 78 -7.99 -3.90 -3.88
N PHE A 79 -8.25 -2.66 -4.33
CA PHE A 79 -8.39 -1.51 -3.43
C PHE A 79 -9.47 -1.74 -2.37
N VAL A 80 -10.64 -2.24 -2.78
CA VAL A 80 -11.76 -2.52 -1.86
C VAL A 80 -11.38 -3.59 -0.84
N LEU A 81 -10.76 -4.69 -1.29
CA LEU A 81 -10.33 -5.78 -0.40
C LEU A 81 -9.29 -5.31 0.63
N LEU A 82 -8.27 -4.55 0.18
CA LEU A 82 -7.26 -4.00 1.07
C LEU A 82 -7.85 -2.98 2.05
N SER A 83 -8.80 -2.15 1.61
CA SER A 83 -9.50 -1.22 2.49
C SER A 83 -10.31 -1.95 3.56
N ARG A 84 -11.05 -3.01 3.20
CA ARG A 84 -11.83 -3.82 4.14
C ARG A 84 -10.91 -4.55 5.12
N PHE A 85 -9.80 -5.11 4.63
CA PHE A 85 -8.79 -5.75 5.47
C PHE A 85 -8.19 -4.78 6.49
N LEU A 86 -7.81 -3.58 6.04
CA LEU A 86 -7.23 -2.56 6.94
C LEU A 86 -8.22 -2.16 8.03
N ASN A 87 -9.48 -1.92 7.67
CA ASN A 87 -10.53 -1.57 8.64
C ASN A 87 -10.76 -2.71 9.66
N ALA A 88 -10.77 -3.97 9.20
CA ALA A 88 -10.88 -5.13 10.08
C ALA A 88 -9.67 -5.24 11.03
N LEU A 89 -8.45 -5.02 10.51
CA LEU A 89 -7.23 -5.02 11.31
C LEU A 89 -7.26 -3.92 12.38
N GLU A 90 -7.73 -2.73 12.03
CA GLU A 90 -7.91 -1.62 12.99
C GLU A 90 -8.97 -1.97 14.05
N ALA A 91 -10.07 -2.63 13.68
CA ALA A 91 -11.12 -3.06 14.60
C ALA A 91 -10.64 -4.09 15.65
N VAL A 92 -9.67 -4.94 15.29
CA VAL A 92 -9.04 -5.91 16.22
C VAL A 92 -7.99 -5.25 17.13
N GLY A 93 -7.77 -3.94 17.03
CA GLY A 93 -6.83 -3.18 17.88
C GLY A 93 -5.57 -2.71 17.15
N GLY A 94 -5.46 -2.98 15.85
CA GLY A 94 -4.45 -2.43 14.96
C GLY A 94 -3.02 -2.55 15.48
N ALA A 95 -2.29 -1.43 15.48
CA ALA A 95 -0.89 -1.41 15.85
C ALA A 95 -0.60 -1.81 17.31
N GLN A 96 -1.54 -1.57 18.23
CA GLN A 96 -1.37 -1.90 19.65
C GLN A 96 -1.45 -3.42 19.87
N GLN A 97 -2.44 -4.07 19.26
CA GLN A 97 -2.59 -5.53 19.32
C GLN A 97 -1.37 -6.24 18.70
N LEU A 98 -0.87 -5.75 17.57
CA LEU A 98 0.33 -6.31 16.91
C LEU A 98 1.58 -6.21 17.79
N LYS A 99 1.72 -5.12 18.55
CA LYS A 99 2.80 -4.94 19.53
C LYS A 99 2.70 -5.96 20.67
N GLU A 100 1.52 -6.10 21.26
CA GLU A 100 1.27 -7.05 22.37
C GLU A 100 1.50 -8.51 21.93
N ASN A 101 1.11 -8.85 20.70
CA ASN A 101 1.38 -10.16 20.14
C ASN A 101 2.88 -10.40 19.89
N ALA A 102 3.63 -9.38 19.47
CA ALA A 102 5.08 -9.49 19.34
C ALA A 102 5.80 -9.60 20.70
N GLU A 103 5.24 -9.03 21.77
CA GLU A 103 5.73 -9.18 23.15
C GLU A 103 5.47 -10.58 23.72
N SER A 104 4.35 -11.20 23.38
CA SER A 104 4.00 -12.57 23.77
C SER A 104 4.66 -13.66 22.89
N LYS A 105 5.64 -13.30 22.04
CA LYS A 105 6.30 -14.17 21.05
C LYS A 105 5.35 -14.80 20.01
N ASN A 106 4.14 -14.25 19.85
CA ASN A 106 3.18 -14.69 18.86
C ASN A 106 3.41 -13.96 17.52
N VAL A 107 4.54 -14.27 16.87
CA VAL A 107 4.94 -13.65 15.59
C VAL A 107 3.96 -14.01 14.46
N SER A 108 3.24 -15.13 14.56
CA SER A 108 2.29 -15.52 13.51
C SER A 108 1.14 -14.54 13.33
N SER A 109 0.81 -13.73 14.33
CA SER A 109 -0.17 -12.62 14.20
C SER A 109 0.25 -11.54 13.19
N TRP A 110 1.53 -11.47 12.82
CA TRP A 110 2.04 -10.57 11.79
C TRP A 110 1.91 -11.17 10.38
N ASN A 111 1.60 -12.45 10.25
CA ASN A 111 1.57 -13.14 8.97
C ASN A 111 0.50 -12.61 8.01
N ASP A 112 -0.66 -12.23 8.54
CA ASP A 112 -1.77 -11.73 7.72
C ASP A 112 -1.54 -10.27 7.32
N PRO A 113 -1.15 -9.34 8.22
CA PRO A 113 -0.76 -7.99 7.81
C PRO A 113 0.42 -7.95 6.83
N LEU A 114 1.44 -8.79 7.03
CA LEU A 114 2.57 -8.89 6.09
C LEU A 114 2.13 -9.52 4.77
N GLY A 115 1.22 -10.50 4.80
CA GLY A 115 0.61 -11.08 3.61
C GLY A 115 -0.19 -10.05 2.81
N ALA A 116 -1.00 -9.23 3.47
CA ALA A 116 -1.75 -8.16 2.83
C ALA A 116 -0.82 -7.10 2.21
N LEU A 117 0.27 -6.74 2.91
CA LEU A 117 1.27 -5.81 2.37
C LEU A 117 1.98 -6.39 1.15
N PHE A 118 2.36 -7.67 1.20
CA PHE A 118 2.94 -8.38 0.05
C PHE A 118 2.01 -8.32 -1.17
N ILE A 119 0.71 -8.61 -0.99
CA ILE A 119 -0.28 -8.53 -2.08
C ILE A 119 -0.36 -7.10 -2.61
N GLY A 120 -0.46 -6.11 -1.72
CA GLY A 120 -0.51 -4.71 -2.13
C GLY A 120 0.71 -4.26 -2.95
N ILE A 121 1.91 -4.66 -2.53
CA ILE A 121 3.15 -4.35 -3.29
C ILE A 121 3.19 -5.11 -4.62
N SER A 122 2.74 -6.36 -4.64
CA SER A 122 2.62 -7.13 -5.89
C SER A 122 1.68 -6.45 -6.88
N GLN A 123 0.55 -5.90 -6.41
CA GLN A 123 -0.38 -5.13 -7.25
C GLN A 123 0.27 -3.87 -7.85
N LEU A 124 1.14 -3.18 -7.11
CA LEU A 124 1.90 -2.05 -7.65
C LEU A 124 2.86 -2.51 -8.76
N GLY A 125 3.56 -3.62 -8.54
CA GLY A 125 4.45 -4.22 -9.54
C GLY A 125 3.71 -4.64 -10.80
N LEU A 126 2.54 -5.27 -10.67
CA LEU A 126 1.67 -5.65 -11.80
C LEU A 126 1.17 -4.44 -12.60
N SER A 127 1.05 -3.28 -11.95
CA SER A 127 0.70 -2.01 -12.60
C SER A 127 1.89 -1.38 -13.35
N GLY A 128 3.06 -2.04 -13.34
CA GLY A 128 4.29 -1.57 -13.97
C GLY A 128 5.10 -0.60 -13.12
N TRP A 129 4.75 -0.39 -11.85
CA TRP A 129 5.51 0.49 -10.96
C TRP A 129 6.71 -0.24 -10.37
N LYS A 130 7.92 0.08 -10.85
CA LYS A 130 9.21 -0.44 -10.35
C LYS A 130 9.13 -1.94 -10.02
N PRO A 131 8.84 -2.80 -11.01
CA PRO A 131 8.50 -4.21 -10.76
C PRO A 131 9.63 -4.95 -10.03
N GLU A 132 10.90 -4.66 -10.33
CA GLU A 132 12.06 -5.27 -9.67
C GLU A 132 12.12 -4.92 -8.17
N GLU A 133 11.83 -3.67 -7.84
CA GLU A 133 11.77 -3.18 -6.46
C GLU A 133 10.61 -3.82 -5.69
N CYS A 134 9.44 -3.91 -6.33
CA CYS A 134 8.27 -4.60 -5.78
C CYS A 134 8.56 -6.08 -5.51
N THR A 135 9.24 -6.77 -6.42
CA THR A 135 9.68 -8.17 -6.24
C THR A 135 10.69 -8.30 -5.10
N ALA A 136 11.69 -7.41 -5.02
CA ALA A 136 12.69 -7.44 -3.96
C ALA A 136 12.05 -7.28 -2.58
N ILE A 137 11.19 -6.28 -2.41
CA ILE A 137 10.46 -6.04 -1.15
C ILE A 137 9.52 -7.22 -0.84
N GLY A 138 8.83 -7.77 -1.85
CA GLY A 138 7.97 -8.93 -1.68
C GLY A 138 8.71 -10.15 -1.13
N ASN A 139 9.90 -10.44 -1.65
CA ASN A 139 10.75 -11.53 -1.18
C ASN A 139 11.25 -11.30 0.26
N GLU A 140 11.60 -10.07 0.62
CA GLU A 140 11.95 -9.70 2.01
C GLU A 140 10.78 -9.95 2.96
N LEU A 141 9.56 -9.52 2.61
CA LEU A 141 8.36 -9.73 3.43
C LEU A 141 8.06 -11.22 3.66
N LEU A 142 8.21 -12.05 2.63
CA LEU A 142 8.07 -13.50 2.75
C LEU A 142 9.14 -14.09 3.67
N ALA A 143 10.41 -13.67 3.52
CA ALA A 143 11.48 -14.12 4.39
C ALA A 143 11.25 -13.74 5.86
N TRP A 144 10.68 -12.56 6.14
CA TRP A 144 10.35 -12.13 7.51
C TRP A 144 9.14 -12.84 8.11
N LYS A 145 8.25 -13.34 7.26
CA LYS A 145 7.14 -14.21 7.63
C LYS A 145 7.62 -15.62 7.99
N GLU A 146 8.54 -16.19 7.21
CA GLU A 146 9.05 -17.55 7.40
C GLU A 146 10.06 -17.68 8.54
N LYS A 147 11.10 -16.83 8.55
CA LYS A 147 12.16 -16.87 9.57
C LYS A 147 11.70 -16.37 10.93
N GLY A 148 10.61 -15.59 10.97
CA GLY A 148 10.08 -14.99 12.18
C GLY A 148 11.17 -14.36 13.06
N SER A 149 11.09 -14.57 14.38
CA SER A 149 12.03 -14.03 15.36
C SER A 149 13.20 -14.99 15.68
N GLU A 150 13.66 -15.83 14.74
CA GLU A 150 14.77 -16.78 14.96
C GLU A 150 16.05 -16.09 15.44
N ASP A 151 16.45 -14.98 14.81
CA ASP A 151 17.63 -14.17 15.19
C ASP A 151 17.37 -13.26 16.42
N GLY A 152 16.22 -13.41 17.07
CA GLY A 152 15.76 -12.57 18.19
C GLY A 152 14.88 -11.41 17.75
N LYS A 153 13.96 -11.03 18.65
CA LYS A 153 12.87 -10.07 18.40
C LYS A 153 13.36 -8.72 17.88
N ALA A 154 14.44 -8.20 18.46
CA ALA A 154 14.98 -6.89 18.12
C ALA A 154 15.56 -6.86 16.69
N ILE A 155 16.31 -7.90 16.32
CA ILE A 155 16.92 -8.00 14.98
C ILE A 155 15.84 -8.18 13.92
N TRP A 156 14.86 -9.06 14.16
CA TRP A 156 13.70 -9.21 13.29
C TRP A 156 12.94 -7.90 13.10
N ALA A 157 12.61 -7.21 14.20
CA ALA A 157 11.86 -5.96 14.14
C ALA A 157 12.63 -4.82 13.43
N LEU A 158 13.97 -4.75 13.59
CA LEU A 158 14.79 -3.78 12.86
C LEU A 158 14.81 -4.06 11.35
N ARG A 159 14.96 -5.33 10.95
CA ARG A 159 14.91 -5.73 9.53
C ARG A 159 13.54 -5.44 8.93
N LEU A 160 12.48 -5.81 9.64
CA LEU A 160 11.11 -5.53 9.21
C LEU A 160 10.87 -4.02 9.09
N LYS A 161 11.32 -3.21 10.06
CA LYS A 161 11.25 -1.74 9.97
C LYS A 161 11.90 -1.22 8.70
N ALA A 162 13.10 -1.68 8.38
CA ALA A 162 13.83 -1.24 7.19
C ALA A 162 13.07 -1.57 5.90
N THR A 163 12.52 -2.79 5.78
CA THR A 163 11.66 -3.18 4.64
C THR A 163 10.41 -2.31 4.58
N LEU A 164 9.74 -2.03 5.71
CA LEU A 164 8.54 -1.19 5.75
C LEU A 164 8.80 0.28 5.39
N ASP A 165 9.91 0.86 5.86
CA ASP A 165 10.32 2.24 5.50
C ASP A 165 10.65 2.31 3.99
N ARG A 166 11.20 1.24 3.41
CA ARG A 166 11.43 1.10 1.96
C ARG A 166 10.11 0.97 1.18
N SER A 167 9.17 0.14 1.64
CA SER A 167 7.81 0.04 1.06
C SER A 167 7.08 1.38 1.09
N ARG A 168 7.20 2.13 2.18
CA ARG A 168 6.56 3.45 2.30
C ARG A 168 7.13 4.44 1.29
N ARG A 169 8.46 4.53 1.16
CA ARG A 169 9.12 5.38 0.15
C ARG A 169 8.67 5.02 -1.27
N LEU A 170 8.55 3.73 -1.59
CA LEU A 170 8.01 3.27 -2.87
C LEU A 170 6.62 3.87 -3.16
N THR A 171 5.76 4.02 -2.13
CA THR A 171 4.43 4.63 -2.29
C THR A 171 4.43 6.15 -2.40
N GLU A 172 5.35 6.80 -1.69
CA GLU A 172 5.52 8.26 -1.72
C GLU A 172 6.03 8.69 -3.11
N GLU A 173 7.04 8.00 -3.65
CA GLU A 173 7.58 8.25 -4.99
C GLU A 173 6.53 8.06 -6.09
N TYR A 174 5.66 7.04 -5.98
CA TYR A 174 4.55 6.84 -6.92
C TYR A 174 3.61 8.05 -6.94
N SER A 175 3.23 8.51 -5.74
CA SER A 175 2.31 9.63 -5.57
C SER A 175 2.92 10.93 -6.10
N GLU A 176 4.21 11.17 -5.85
CA GLU A 176 4.95 12.31 -6.38
C GLU A 176 5.01 12.30 -7.91
N VAL A 177 5.30 11.14 -8.52
CA VAL A 177 5.35 11.02 -9.98
C VAL A 177 3.99 11.30 -10.61
N LEU A 178 2.88 10.79 -10.04
CA LEU A 178 1.54 11.14 -10.51
C LEU A 178 1.26 12.64 -10.38
N LEU A 179 1.60 13.24 -9.23
CA LEU A 179 1.43 14.69 -9.00
C LEU A 179 2.27 15.55 -9.94
N GLN A 180 3.39 15.05 -10.47
CA GLN A 180 4.20 15.76 -11.45
C GLN A 180 3.66 15.58 -12.89
N MET A 181 3.24 14.36 -13.25
CA MET A 181 2.78 14.06 -14.61
C MET A 181 1.42 14.69 -14.96
N PHE A 182 0.47 14.69 -14.03
CA PHE A 182 -0.89 15.13 -14.33
C PHE A 182 -0.98 16.65 -14.60
N PRO A 183 -0.38 17.54 -13.80
CA PRO A 183 -0.36 18.97 -14.10
C PRO A 183 0.29 19.27 -15.46
N GLN A 184 1.42 18.63 -15.79
CA GLN A 184 2.10 18.84 -17.08
C GLN A 184 1.23 18.46 -18.28
N LYS A 185 0.48 17.36 -18.19
CA LYS A 185 -0.46 16.95 -19.26
C LYS A 185 -1.63 17.92 -19.40
N VAL A 186 -2.08 18.53 -18.31
CA VAL A 186 -3.18 19.51 -18.31
C VAL A 186 -2.70 20.91 -18.68
N GLU A 187 -1.43 21.25 -18.45
CA GLU A 187 -0.83 22.51 -18.89
C GLU A 187 -0.88 22.67 -20.43
N ILE A 188 -0.70 21.58 -21.17
CA ILE A 188 -0.88 21.56 -22.63
C ILE A 188 -2.30 21.98 -23.05
N TYR A 189 -3.29 21.79 -22.18
CA TYR A 189 -4.69 22.17 -22.40
C TYR A 189 -5.11 23.43 -21.61
N ILE A 190 -4.16 24.29 -21.21
CA ILE A 190 -4.43 25.54 -20.46
C ILE A 190 -5.53 26.39 -21.12
N ASP A 191 -5.50 26.50 -22.45
CA ASP A 191 -6.47 27.33 -23.18
C ASP A 191 -7.88 26.73 -23.10
N ALA A 192 -8.00 25.40 -23.15
CA ALA A 192 -9.26 24.71 -22.93
C ALA A 192 -9.72 24.81 -21.46
N ARG A 193 -8.80 24.69 -20.50
CA ARG A 193 -9.10 24.87 -19.06
C ARG A 193 -9.68 26.26 -18.78
N LYS A 194 -9.06 27.30 -19.33
CA LYS A 194 -9.52 28.70 -19.21
C LYS A 194 -10.87 28.90 -19.90
N ALA A 195 -11.05 28.35 -21.10
CA ALA A 195 -12.31 28.42 -21.82
C ALA A 195 -13.48 27.72 -21.10
N LEU A 196 -13.18 26.64 -20.36
CA LEU A 196 -14.15 25.89 -19.56
C LEU A 196 -14.34 26.42 -18.13
N GLY A 197 -13.60 27.47 -17.74
CA GLY A 197 -13.71 28.07 -16.40
C GLY A 197 -13.22 27.18 -15.26
N ILE A 198 -12.34 26.21 -15.53
CA ILE A 198 -11.87 25.24 -14.52
C ILE A 198 -10.80 25.91 -13.63
N PRO A 199 -10.95 25.89 -12.29
CA PRO A 199 -9.96 26.45 -11.37
C PRO A 199 -8.59 25.75 -11.45
N GLU A 200 -7.52 26.52 -11.17
CA GLU A 200 -6.14 26.02 -11.25
C GLU A 200 -5.84 24.88 -10.27
N ASN A 201 -6.39 24.98 -9.06
CA ASN A 201 -6.22 23.97 -8.02
C ASN A 201 -7.02 22.69 -8.30
N SER A 202 -8.05 22.71 -9.16
CA SER A 202 -8.91 21.55 -9.41
C SER A 202 -8.15 20.35 -9.98
N VAL A 203 -7.13 20.59 -10.81
CA VAL A 203 -6.30 19.52 -11.41
C VAL A 203 -5.56 18.76 -10.32
N ARG A 204 -4.89 19.49 -9.43
CA ARG A 204 -4.17 18.90 -8.30
C ARG A 204 -5.12 18.15 -7.37
N THR A 205 -6.26 18.76 -7.03
CA THR A 205 -7.27 18.11 -6.18
C THR A 205 -7.79 16.82 -6.80
N TYR A 206 -8.00 16.79 -8.13
CA TYR A 206 -8.41 15.60 -8.85
C TYR A 206 -7.31 14.53 -8.82
N THR A 207 -6.06 14.88 -9.14
CA THR A 207 -4.94 13.93 -9.06
C THR A 207 -4.78 13.35 -7.65
N GLU A 208 -4.90 14.16 -6.61
CA GLU A 208 -4.87 13.69 -5.23
C GLU A 208 -6.07 12.77 -4.91
N ALA A 209 -7.24 13.02 -5.49
CA ALA A 209 -8.40 12.13 -5.34
C ALA A 209 -8.18 10.78 -6.04
N GLU A 210 -7.62 10.78 -7.25
CA GLU A 210 -7.25 9.55 -7.97
C GLU A 210 -6.20 8.73 -7.20
N ILE A 211 -5.17 9.38 -6.65
CA ILE A 211 -4.19 8.71 -5.79
C ILE A 211 -4.87 8.05 -4.58
N ARG A 212 -5.82 8.75 -3.93
CA ARG A 212 -6.56 8.22 -2.78
C ARG A 212 -7.51 7.07 -3.13
N ALA A 213 -7.98 6.99 -4.37
CA ALA A 213 -8.82 5.91 -4.86
C ALA A 213 -8.02 4.67 -5.31
N GLY A 214 -6.70 4.79 -5.47
CA GLY A 214 -5.83 3.71 -5.93
C GLY A 214 -5.32 2.79 -4.82
N VAL A 215 -4.91 1.58 -5.21
CA VAL A 215 -4.27 0.57 -4.32
C VAL A 215 -3.08 1.16 -3.56
N ILE A 216 -2.34 2.07 -4.18
CA ILE A 216 -1.19 2.78 -3.59
C ILE A 216 -1.51 3.40 -2.22
N PHE A 217 -2.70 3.97 -2.08
CA PHE A 217 -3.12 4.62 -0.84
C PHE A 217 -3.34 3.62 0.28
N GLN A 218 -3.92 2.46 -0.03
CA GLN A 218 -4.11 1.39 0.95
C GLN A 218 -2.78 0.77 1.36
N VAL A 219 -1.85 0.60 0.42
CA VAL A 219 -0.48 0.15 0.72
C VAL A 219 0.21 1.14 1.66
N SER A 220 0.13 2.44 1.38
CA SER A 220 0.73 3.48 2.23
C SER A 220 0.14 3.51 3.65
N LYS A 221 -1.18 3.34 3.77
CA LYS A 221 -1.87 3.21 5.06
C LYS A 221 -1.42 1.98 5.84
N LEU A 222 -1.33 0.83 5.18
CA LEU A 222 -0.88 -0.41 5.79
C LEU A 222 0.59 -0.32 6.25
N CYS A 223 1.47 0.27 5.44
CA CYS A 223 2.84 0.58 5.83
C CYS A 223 2.87 1.46 7.09
N THR A 224 2.03 2.49 7.16
CA THR A 224 1.97 3.39 8.31
C THR A 224 1.54 2.66 9.58
N LEU A 225 0.51 1.82 9.50
CA LEU A 225 0.05 0.99 10.62
C LEU A 225 1.15 0.04 11.10
N LEU A 226 1.78 -0.68 10.18
CA LEU A 226 2.83 -1.65 10.50
C LEU A 226 4.09 -0.97 11.06
N LEU A 227 4.49 0.18 10.50
CA LEU A 227 5.61 0.97 11.04
C LEU A 227 5.34 1.43 12.46
N LYS A 228 4.11 1.89 12.75
CA LYS A 228 3.71 2.25 14.12
C LYS A 228 3.84 1.05 15.06
N ALA A 229 3.38 -0.12 14.64
CA ALA A 229 3.46 -1.35 15.44
C ALA A 229 4.92 -1.80 15.68
N VAL A 230 5.76 -1.81 14.64
CA VAL A 230 7.17 -2.23 14.73
C VAL A 230 7.98 -1.27 15.60
N ARG A 231 7.82 0.04 15.43
CA ARG A 231 8.50 1.05 16.26
C ARG A 231 8.12 0.90 17.73
N SER A 232 6.84 0.68 18.01
CA SER A 232 6.35 0.42 19.37
C SER A 232 6.94 -0.87 19.95
N THR A 233 7.11 -1.90 19.11
CA THR A 233 7.72 -3.19 19.48
C THR A 233 9.21 -3.06 19.83
N LEU A 234 9.91 -2.14 19.17
CA LEU A 234 11.32 -1.81 19.43
C LEU A 234 11.52 -0.86 20.62
N GLY A 235 10.45 -0.31 21.20
CA GLY A 235 10.54 0.78 22.17
C GLY A 235 11.13 2.07 21.58
N SER A 236 11.15 2.18 20.25
CA SER A 236 11.69 3.34 19.53
C SER A 236 10.72 4.50 19.63
N GLN A 237 11.24 5.70 19.87
CA GLN A 237 10.43 6.93 19.78
C GLN A 237 10.08 7.20 18.32
N GLY A 238 9.09 8.07 18.05
CA GLY A 238 8.61 8.38 16.69
C GLY A 238 9.63 9.03 15.74
N TRP A 239 10.90 9.11 16.14
CA TRP A 239 12.00 9.78 15.45
C TRP A 239 13.10 8.75 15.15
N ASP A 240 13.57 8.72 13.90
CA ASP A 240 14.76 7.95 13.56
C ASP A 240 16.01 8.77 13.89
N VAL A 241 16.85 8.21 14.76
CA VAL A 241 18.13 8.82 15.13
C VAL A 241 19.12 8.59 13.98
N ILE A 242 19.29 9.59 13.12
CA ILE A 242 20.24 9.54 11.99
C ILE A 242 21.69 9.57 12.50
N VAL A 243 21.95 10.32 13.58
CA VAL A 243 23.23 10.37 14.27
C VAL A 243 22.98 10.29 15.77
N PRO A 244 23.54 9.29 16.48
CA PRO A 244 23.44 9.23 17.93
C PRO A 244 24.22 10.41 18.53
N GLY A 245 23.54 11.24 19.31
CA GLY A 245 24.13 12.40 19.97
C GLY A 245 23.21 12.89 21.09
N ALA A 246 23.77 13.67 22.01
CA ALA A 246 23.00 14.30 23.08
C ALA A 246 22.67 15.73 22.68
N ALA A 247 21.40 16.00 22.37
CA ALA A 247 20.91 17.35 22.17
C ALA A 247 20.48 17.93 23.53
N HIS A 248 21.04 19.07 23.89
CA HIS A 248 20.67 19.82 25.09
C HIS A 248 20.07 21.16 24.65
N GLY A 249 18.96 21.56 25.24
CA GLY A 249 18.30 22.83 24.91
C GLY A 249 17.15 23.14 25.86
N THR A 250 16.70 24.40 25.84
CA THR A 250 15.54 24.86 26.61
C THR A 250 14.30 24.85 25.72
N LEU A 251 13.23 24.18 26.16
CA LEU A 251 11.94 24.23 25.48
C LEU A 251 11.33 25.63 25.67
N VAL A 252 11.11 26.36 24.58
CA VAL A 252 10.47 27.68 24.61
C VAL A 252 9.15 27.59 23.86
N GLN A 253 8.06 27.92 24.54
CA GLN A 253 6.74 28.03 23.92
C GLN A 253 6.63 29.38 23.22
N HIS A 254 6.33 29.37 21.91
CA HIS A 254 6.11 30.57 21.12
C HIS A 254 4.74 30.52 20.47
N VAL A 255 4.06 31.67 20.41
CA VAL A 255 2.70 31.79 19.83
C VAL A 255 2.72 31.67 18.30
N TYR A 256 3.88 31.93 17.67
CA TYR A 256 4.11 31.79 16.23
C TYR A 256 5.53 31.27 15.96
N LEU A 257 5.69 30.45 14.90
CA LEU A 257 6.99 30.06 14.35
C LEU A 257 7.65 31.29 13.69
N SER A 258 8.24 32.17 14.48
CA SER A 258 9.12 33.23 13.97
C SER A 258 10.47 32.61 13.53
N PRO A 259 11.11 33.10 12.44
CA PRO A 259 12.41 32.59 12.01
C PRO A 259 13.45 32.81 13.12
N LEU A 260 13.84 31.72 13.78
CA LEU A 260 14.84 31.69 14.83
C LEU A 260 16.25 31.76 14.23
N PHE A 261 16.65 32.93 13.73
CA PHE A 261 18.06 33.23 13.49
C PHE A 261 18.36 34.69 13.85
N PRO A 262 18.75 34.99 15.10
CA PRO A 262 19.41 36.24 15.39
C PRO A 262 20.89 36.11 14.99
N ASN A 263 21.26 36.81 13.92
CA ASN A 263 22.61 37.29 13.59
C ASN A 263 23.79 36.64 14.34
N VAL A 264 24.30 35.52 13.84
CA VAL A 264 25.69 35.14 14.07
C VAL A 264 26.53 35.92 13.05
N ARG A 265 27.07 37.07 13.48
CA ARG A 265 28.15 37.74 12.76
C ARG A 265 29.41 36.88 12.92
N VAL A 266 29.98 36.45 11.80
CA VAL A 266 31.36 35.95 11.71
C VAL A 266 32.32 37.11 11.99
#